data_AF-A0A7E5X5U7-F1
#
_entry.id   AF-A0A7E5X5U7-F1
#
_cell.length_a   1.000
_cell.length_b   1.000
_cell.length_c   1.000
_cell.angle_alpha   90.00
_cell.angle_beta   90.00
_cell.angle_gamma   90.00
#
_symmetry.space_group_name_H-M   'P 1'
#
loop_
_entity.id
_entity.type
_entity.pdbx_description
1 polymer ?
#
loop_
_entity_poly.entity_id
_entity_poly.type
_entity_poly.pdbx_seq_one_letter_code
_entity_poly.pdbx_strand_id
1 'polypeptide(L)'
;MRLHVACVFGFIFLIHYGEGKLWSKGVVHYAINKKDYDPHSQDMIVSALDRIEKEVCVKFFNTPLNYTATDSEKILYISNPEKRKTCPPEQYDYTGSVVDMPIGYKCLNEKDIARIIVDMLRASIEAPLTINSNDLLRKFQERNDNQPNILAASDRNFINAHYHEECSGLVRPQDRRRSNGGTMEVTPDNERFYKDKLWPLGIVMYGVNEFLHSTTEFATLQHAMSAIELSTCVVFQQVSEDGAIKPKNLLWFSDTGEEMPNLGFTAGNQTVTLMSMIHGAPGHSGHTLNLLLRILGVPMMSNRFDRDNYVTVNWRNVQKTKEHYLERMPAEAWLRNTEGEGAAYDYDSVTHAPANYMCNDCSLGAQTVQPIQDHLWQRTLTMGHRNDLSPADVELLNLLYNNQCQQRFINNN
;
A
#
# COMPACT_ATOMS: atom_id res chain seq x y z
N MET A 1 -30.91 65.06 -28.22
CA MET A 1 -31.04 64.32 -29.50
C MET A 1 -30.30 63.01 -29.32
N ARG A 2 -30.95 61.91 -29.68
CA ARG A 2 -30.59 60.52 -29.35
C ARG A 2 -29.17 60.17 -29.82
N LEU A 3 -28.40 59.47 -28.98
CA LEU A 3 -27.34 58.57 -29.46
C LEU A 3 -27.84 57.13 -29.25
N HIS A 4 -28.04 56.43 -30.37
CA HIS A 4 -28.35 55.01 -30.40
C HIS A 4 -27.06 54.19 -30.28
N VAL A 5 -27.06 53.30 -29.28
CA VAL A 5 -26.71 51.87 -29.33
C VAL A 5 -25.67 51.42 -30.37
N ALA A 6 -24.52 50.96 -29.87
CA ALA A 6 -23.83 49.81 -30.43
C ALA A 6 -23.55 48.82 -29.30
N CYS A 7 -24.26 47.70 -29.33
CA CYS A 7 -24.09 46.55 -28.45
C CYS A 7 -22.86 45.77 -28.92
N VAL A 8 -21.82 45.66 -28.08
CA VAL A 8 -20.75 44.68 -28.30
C VAL A 8 -20.79 43.73 -27.12
N PHE A 9 -21.26 42.51 -27.42
CA PHE A 9 -21.16 41.34 -26.57
C PHE A 9 -19.67 41.11 -26.21
N GLY A 10 -19.30 41.46 -24.99
CA GLY A 10 -18.05 41.01 -24.39
C GLY A 10 -18.20 39.54 -24.01
N PHE A 11 -17.80 38.65 -24.91
CA PHE A 11 -17.48 37.27 -24.55
C PHE A 11 -16.35 37.32 -23.51
N ILE A 12 -16.67 36.91 -22.29
CA ILE A 12 -15.67 36.52 -21.29
C ILE A 12 -14.95 35.31 -21.89
N PHE A 13 -13.81 35.54 -22.53
CA PHE A 13 -12.84 34.48 -22.79
C PHE A 13 -12.29 34.06 -21.42
N LEU A 14 -12.87 33.02 -20.86
CA LEU A 14 -12.21 32.15 -19.89
C LEU A 14 -10.93 31.66 -20.58
N ILE A 15 -9.79 32.20 -20.16
CA ILE A 15 -8.47 31.66 -20.50
C ILE A 15 -8.41 30.30 -19.81
N HIS A 16 -8.72 29.25 -20.56
CA HIS A 16 -8.33 27.89 -20.18
C HIS A 16 -6.80 27.85 -20.21
N TYR A 17 -6.18 27.88 -19.03
CA TYR A 17 -4.82 27.38 -18.84
C TYR A 17 -4.87 25.87 -19.11
N GLY A 18 -4.63 25.48 -20.36
CA GLY A 18 -4.33 24.09 -20.71
C GLY A 18 -2.89 23.80 -20.34
N GLU A 19 -2.67 22.81 -19.47
CA GLU A 19 -1.35 22.31 -19.12
C GLU A 19 -0.64 21.79 -20.37
N GLY A 20 0.54 22.33 -20.70
CA GLY A 20 1.30 22.02 -21.92
C GLY A 20 2.02 20.66 -21.90
N LYS A 21 1.40 19.61 -21.36
CA LYS A 21 1.92 18.23 -21.29
C LYS A 21 0.86 17.26 -21.81
N LEU A 22 1.25 16.31 -22.67
CA LEU A 22 0.33 15.31 -23.21
C LEU A 22 -0.25 14.38 -22.13
N TRP A 23 0.58 13.94 -21.18
CA TRP A 23 0.15 13.13 -20.03
C TRP A 23 0.13 14.00 -18.78
N SER A 24 -0.89 14.84 -18.62
CA SER A 24 -0.96 15.83 -17.53
C SER A 24 -0.71 15.25 -16.13
N LYS A 25 -1.13 14.01 -15.88
CA LYS A 25 -0.97 13.27 -14.61
C LYS A 25 0.32 12.45 -14.49
N GLY A 26 1.28 12.57 -15.42
CA GLY A 26 2.55 11.82 -15.39
C GLY A 26 2.39 10.30 -15.40
N VAL A 27 1.23 9.80 -15.85
CA VAL A 27 0.92 8.38 -15.99
C VAL A 27 0.88 8.04 -17.47
N VAL A 28 1.78 7.15 -17.90
CA VAL A 28 1.87 6.67 -19.28
C VAL A 28 1.41 5.23 -19.33
N HIS A 29 0.20 5.03 -19.83
CA HIS A 29 -0.30 3.70 -20.16
C HIS A 29 0.45 3.17 -21.38
N TYR A 30 0.94 1.93 -21.33
CA TYR A 30 1.59 1.30 -22.48
C TYR A 30 1.09 -0.14 -22.69
N ALA A 31 1.17 -0.60 -23.94
CA ALA A 31 0.93 -1.99 -24.30
C ALA A 31 2.03 -2.47 -25.26
N ILE A 32 2.50 -3.70 -25.06
CA ILE A 32 3.52 -4.31 -25.93
C ILE A 32 2.86 -5.30 -26.88
N ASN A 33 3.15 -5.18 -28.18
CA ASN A 33 2.72 -6.16 -29.17
C ASN A 33 3.48 -7.48 -28.97
N LYS A 34 2.81 -8.46 -28.35
CA LYS A 34 3.35 -9.80 -28.07
C LYS A 34 3.75 -10.59 -29.32
N LYS A 35 3.32 -10.18 -30.52
CA LYS A 35 3.70 -10.84 -31.78
C LYS A 35 5.06 -10.38 -32.32
N ASP A 36 5.46 -9.16 -31.97
CA ASP A 36 6.67 -8.55 -32.52
C ASP A 36 7.91 -8.82 -31.66
N TYR A 37 7.71 -9.11 -30.37
CA TYR A 37 8.75 -9.36 -29.37
C TYR A 37 8.53 -10.69 -28.66
N ASP A 38 9.58 -11.50 -28.56
CA ASP A 38 9.58 -12.70 -27.72
C ASP A 38 9.53 -12.34 -26.21
N PRO A 39 9.24 -13.29 -25.31
CA PRO A 39 9.11 -13.01 -23.88
C PRO A 39 10.35 -12.36 -23.24
N HIS A 40 11.56 -12.70 -23.68
CA HIS A 40 12.78 -12.09 -23.15
C HIS A 40 12.92 -10.65 -23.62
N SER A 41 12.62 -10.37 -24.89
CA SER A 41 12.56 -9.00 -25.42
C SER A 41 11.52 -8.13 -24.71
N GLN A 42 10.36 -8.70 -24.37
CA GLN A 42 9.32 -8.00 -23.60
C GLN A 42 9.82 -7.67 -22.18
N ASP A 43 10.47 -8.62 -21.51
CA ASP A 43 11.05 -8.42 -20.17
C ASP A 43 12.11 -7.31 -20.17
N MET A 44 12.98 -7.26 -21.20
CA MET A 44 13.95 -6.18 -21.34
C MET A 44 13.30 -4.79 -21.48
N ILE A 45 12.20 -4.68 -22.22
CA ILE A 45 11.45 -3.42 -22.37
C ILE A 45 10.82 -3.01 -21.03
N VAL A 46 10.17 -3.94 -20.34
CA VAL A 46 9.53 -3.68 -19.05
C VAL A 46 10.55 -3.31 -17.98
N SER A 47 11.67 -4.02 -17.92
CA SER A 47 12.77 -3.76 -16.98
C SER A 47 13.40 -2.38 -17.20
N ALA A 48 13.58 -1.97 -18.45
CA ALA A 48 14.07 -0.62 -18.78
C ALA A 48 13.07 0.46 -18.35
N LEU A 49 11.76 0.26 -18.56
CA LEU A 49 10.72 1.18 -18.10
C LEU A 49 10.71 1.32 -16.56
N ASP A 50 10.85 0.22 -15.81
CA ASP A 50 10.93 0.24 -14.34
C ASP A 50 12.18 0.99 -13.85
N ARG A 51 13.32 0.85 -14.54
CA ARG A 51 14.53 1.58 -14.14
C ARG A 51 14.46 3.06 -14.48
N ILE A 52 13.83 3.43 -15.59
CA ILE A 52 13.54 4.82 -15.94
C ILE A 52 12.60 5.44 -14.90
N GLU A 53 11.54 4.73 -14.48
CA GLU A 53 10.59 5.19 -13.45
C GLU A 53 11.24 5.54 -12.11
N LYS A 54 12.37 4.91 -11.76
CA LYS A 54 13.15 5.24 -10.55
C LYS A 54 13.94 6.54 -10.67
N GLU A 55 14.18 6.99 -11.90
CA GLU A 55 14.99 8.15 -12.24
C GLU A 55 14.14 9.37 -12.67
N VAL A 56 12.87 9.16 -13.05
CA VAL A 56 11.96 10.22 -13.50
C VAL A 56 10.58 10.25 -12.83
N CYS A 57 9.94 11.41 -12.87
CA CYS A 57 8.61 11.69 -12.30
C CYS A 57 7.42 11.19 -13.13
N VAL A 58 7.62 10.12 -13.89
CA VAL A 58 6.62 9.54 -14.80
C VAL A 58 6.47 8.07 -14.46
N LYS A 59 5.22 7.60 -14.37
CA LYS A 59 4.86 6.21 -14.08
C LYS A 59 4.43 5.50 -15.36
N PHE A 60 4.86 4.24 -15.52
CA PHE A 60 4.48 3.43 -16.68
C PHE A 60 3.52 2.31 -16.26
N PHE A 61 2.33 2.28 -16.84
CA PHE A 61 1.32 1.27 -16.54
C PHE A 61 1.07 0.35 -17.74
N ASN A 62 1.42 -0.93 -17.58
CA ASN A 62 1.11 -1.93 -18.58
C ASN A 62 -0.39 -2.17 -18.64
N THR A 63 -0.99 -1.97 -19.81
CA THR A 63 -2.44 -1.99 -19.98
C THR A 63 -2.83 -3.08 -20.98
N PRO A 64 -3.85 -3.91 -20.69
CA PRO A 64 -4.27 -4.97 -21.60
C PRO A 64 -4.78 -4.40 -22.94
N LEU A 65 -4.56 -5.14 -24.03
CA LEU A 65 -4.89 -4.74 -25.42
C LEU A 65 -6.37 -4.36 -25.65
N ASN A 66 -7.27 -4.71 -24.73
CA ASN A 66 -8.71 -4.41 -24.81
C ASN A 66 -9.09 -3.09 -24.10
N TYR A 67 -8.12 -2.31 -23.61
CA TYR A 67 -8.37 -1.01 -23.00
C TYR A 67 -8.77 0.02 -24.05
N THR A 68 -9.82 0.79 -23.74
CA THR A 68 -10.40 1.79 -24.65
C THR A 68 -9.69 3.13 -24.46
N ALA A 69 -8.71 3.42 -25.32
CA ALA A 69 -7.99 4.68 -25.32
C ALA A 69 -8.93 5.86 -25.59
N THR A 70 -8.80 6.94 -24.81
CA THR A 70 -9.52 8.21 -25.05
C THR A 70 -8.53 9.29 -25.42
N ASP A 71 -8.99 10.40 -26.02
CA ASP A 71 -8.11 11.52 -26.39
C ASP A 71 -7.43 12.18 -25.18
N SER A 72 -8.03 12.05 -24.00
CA SER A 72 -7.48 12.49 -22.70
C SER A 72 -6.57 11.47 -22.01
N GLU A 73 -6.61 10.20 -22.40
CA GLU A 73 -5.84 9.10 -21.79
C GLU A 73 -5.22 8.24 -22.90
N LYS A 74 -4.20 8.82 -23.55
CA LYS A 74 -3.50 8.20 -24.68
C LYS A 74 -2.62 7.03 -24.23
N ILE A 75 -2.60 5.97 -25.03
CA ILE A 75 -1.80 4.75 -24.78
C ILE A 75 -0.58 4.74 -25.71
N LEU A 76 0.57 4.35 -25.16
CA LEU A 76 1.78 4.05 -25.91
C LEU A 76 1.77 2.59 -26.40
N TYR A 77 1.80 2.38 -27.71
CA TYR A 77 1.82 1.05 -28.30
C TYR A 77 3.22 0.67 -28.79
N ILE A 78 3.88 -0.21 -28.04
CA ILE A 78 5.24 -0.66 -28.31
C ILE A 78 5.19 -1.83 -29.28
N SER A 79 5.66 -1.63 -30.50
CA SER A 79 5.53 -2.61 -31.59
C SER A 79 6.75 -2.61 -32.52
N ASN A 80 6.88 -3.62 -33.36
CA ASN A 80 7.87 -3.63 -34.43
C ASN A 80 7.32 -4.38 -35.65
N PRO A 81 6.20 -3.91 -36.23
CA PRO A 81 5.50 -4.64 -37.29
C PRO A 81 6.36 -4.82 -38.55
N GLU A 82 7.25 -3.85 -38.82
CA GLU A 82 8.17 -3.86 -39.95
C GLU A 82 9.45 -4.67 -39.71
N LYS A 83 9.60 -5.30 -38.53
CA LYS A 83 10.80 -6.07 -38.15
C LYS A 83 12.09 -5.26 -38.29
N ARG A 84 12.02 -3.97 -37.94
CA ARG A 84 13.16 -3.04 -37.97
C ARG A 84 14.26 -3.58 -37.06
N LYS A 85 15.51 -3.49 -37.53
CA LYS A 85 16.68 -3.88 -36.74
C LYS A 85 17.24 -2.72 -35.93
N THR A 86 17.17 -1.49 -36.46
CA THR A 86 17.75 -0.27 -35.88
C THR A 86 16.67 0.68 -35.40
N CYS A 87 17.02 1.62 -34.53
CA CYS A 87 16.11 2.62 -33.97
C CYS A 87 16.63 4.04 -34.22
N PRO A 88 16.42 4.56 -35.44
CA PRO A 88 16.70 5.96 -35.70
C PRO A 88 15.82 6.84 -34.78
N PRO A 89 16.17 8.13 -34.58
CA PRO A 89 15.25 9.07 -33.96
C PRO A 89 13.93 9.08 -34.73
N GLU A 90 12.82 8.84 -34.04
CA GLU A 90 11.48 8.81 -34.60
C GLU A 90 10.75 10.12 -34.27
N GLN A 91 9.85 10.55 -35.16
CA GLN A 91 8.86 11.57 -34.83
C GLN A 91 7.57 10.86 -34.42
N TYR A 92 7.06 11.21 -33.25
CA TYR A 92 5.84 10.61 -32.71
C TYR A 92 4.62 11.42 -33.14
N ASP A 93 3.58 10.72 -33.61
CA ASP A 93 2.27 11.32 -33.89
C ASP A 93 1.38 11.17 -32.65
N TYR A 94 1.04 12.31 -32.05
CA TYR A 94 0.21 12.37 -30.84
C TYR A 94 -1.26 12.71 -31.14
N THR A 95 -1.64 12.83 -32.41
CA THR A 95 -3.02 13.20 -32.80
C THR A 95 -4.04 12.11 -32.46
N GLY A 96 -3.64 10.84 -32.54
CA GLY A 96 -4.46 9.69 -32.20
C GLY A 96 -4.51 9.37 -30.69
N SER A 97 -5.48 8.55 -30.28
CA SER A 97 -5.57 8.02 -28.91
C SER A 97 -4.55 6.91 -28.62
N VAL A 98 -3.96 6.34 -29.67
CA VAL A 98 -2.85 5.38 -29.60
C VAL A 98 -1.63 6.01 -30.24
N VAL A 99 -0.51 6.01 -29.52
CA VAL A 99 0.78 6.56 -29.97
C VAL A 99 1.71 5.38 -30.24
N ASP A 100 2.05 5.17 -31.51
CA ASP A 100 2.96 4.08 -31.90
C ASP A 100 4.40 4.41 -31.50
N MET A 101 5.07 3.46 -30.85
CA MET A 101 6.48 3.57 -30.45
C MET A 101 7.27 2.34 -30.89
N PRO A 102 7.88 2.39 -32.09
CA PRO A 102 8.60 1.25 -32.61
C PRO A 102 9.97 1.05 -31.94
N ILE A 103 10.26 -0.16 -31.45
CA ILE A 103 11.60 -0.54 -30.96
C ILE A 103 12.19 -1.64 -31.85
N GLY A 104 13.26 -1.32 -32.56
CA GLY A 104 14.01 -2.26 -33.39
C GLY A 104 14.85 -3.26 -32.59
N TYR A 105 15.08 -4.44 -33.17
CA TYR A 105 15.68 -5.58 -32.45
C TYR A 105 17.09 -5.36 -31.90
N LYS A 106 17.93 -4.52 -32.52
CA LYS A 106 19.29 -4.22 -32.02
C LYS A 106 19.30 -3.23 -30.86
N CYS A 107 18.17 -2.60 -30.57
CA CYS A 107 18.01 -1.58 -29.54
C CYS A 107 17.37 -2.15 -28.28
N LEU A 108 17.12 -3.46 -28.23
CA LEU A 108 16.60 -4.17 -27.07
C LEU A 108 17.71 -4.34 -26.03
N ASN A 109 18.19 -3.22 -25.53
CA ASN A 109 19.09 -3.11 -24.40
C ASN A 109 18.70 -1.85 -23.64
N GLU A 110 19.07 -1.82 -22.36
CA GLU A 110 18.69 -0.75 -21.45
C GLU A 110 18.93 0.66 -21.96
N LYS A 111 20.13 0.93 -22.50
CA LYS A 111 20.54 2.28 -22.87
C LYS A 111 19.73 2.79 -24.05
N ASP A 112 19.52 1.95 -25.05
CA ASP A 112 18.78 2.34 -26.23
C ASP A 112 17.29 2.47 -25.95
N ILE A 113 16.71 1.57 -25.14
CA ILE A 113 15.30 1.69 -24.71
C ILE A 113 15.11 2.98 -23.92
N ALA A 114 16.01 3.28 -22.97
CA ALA A 114 15.93 4.48 -22.16
C ALA A 114 16.02 5.77 -22.98
N ARG A 115 16.92 5.81 -23.97
CA ARG A 115 16.99 6.91 -24.93
C ARG A 115 15.67 7.10 -25.68
N ILE A 116 15.10 6.02 -26.24
CA ILE A 116 13.85 6.07 -27.02
C ILE A 116 12.68 6.58 -26.15
N ILE A 117 12.58 6.12 -24.90
CA ILE A 117 11.54 6.56 -23.96
C ILE A 117 11.71 8.04 -23.59
N VAL A 118 12.93 8.49 -23.34
CA VAL A 118 13.20 9.92 -23.07
C VAL A 118 12.85 10.79 -24.28
N ASP A 119 13.25 10.37 -25.49
CA ASP A 119 12.93 11.10 -26.72
C ASP A 119 11.41 11.26 -26.86
N MET A 120 10.65 10.20 -26.58
CA MET A 120 9.18 10.20 -26.57
C MET A 120 8.59 11.12 -25.50
N LEU A 121 9.08 11.06 -24.26
CA LEU A 121 8.60 11.92 -23.17
C LEU A 121 8.93 13.39 -23.37
N ARG A 122 10.06 13.70 -24.02
CA ARG A 122 10.44 15.06 -24.38
C ARG A 122 9.53 15.61 -25.47
N ALA A 123 9.26 14.80 -26.49
CA ALA A 123 8.41 15.20 -27.61
C ALA A 123 6.93 15.39 -27.21
N SER A 124 6.49 14.83 -26.08
CA SER A 124 5.13 14.99 -25.56
C SER A 124 4.90 16.26 -24.71
N ILE A 125 5.92 17.10 -24.54
CA ILE A 125 5.85 18.36 -23.78
C ILE A 125 5.86 19.52 -24.79
N GLU A 126 4.75 20.26 -24.87
CA GLU A 126 4.53 21.25 -25.94
C GLU A 126 5.17 22.63 -25.67
N ALA A 127 5.63 22.93 -24.45
CA ALA A 127 6.23 24.22 -24.12
C ALA A 127 7.43 24.14 -23.16
N PRO A 128 8.56 24.82 -23.46
CA PRO A 128 9.68 24.93 -22.53
C PRO A 128 9.33 25.84 -21.35
N LEU A 129 9.50 25.35 -20.12
CA LEU A 129 9.39 26.16 -18.90
C LEU A 129 10.48 27.25 -18.86
N THR A 130 10.09 28.52 -18.62
CA THR A 130 11.03 29.60 -18.29
C THR A 130 11.32 29.58 -16.78
N ILE A 131 12.24 28.72 -16.32
CA ILE A 131 12.64 28.69 -14.91
C ILE A 131 14.17 28.75 -14.81
N ASN A 132 14.67 29.64 -13.95
CA ASN A 132 16.09 29.90 -13.71
C ASN A 132 16.83 28.61 -13.33
N SER A 133 17.60 28.11 -14.30
CA SER A 133 18.31 26.81 -14.34
C SER A 133 19.09 26.43 -13.07
N ASN A 134 19.59 27.39 -12.30
CA ASN A 134 20.52 27.12 -11.21
C ASN A 134 19.88 26.62 -9.89
N ASP A 135 18.58 26.85 -9.67
CA ASP A 135 17.94 26.56 -8.37
C ASP A 135 17.38 25.12 -8.27
N LEU A 136 17.06 24.51 -9.42
CA LEU A 136 16.58 23.12 -9.51
C LEU A 136 17.73 22.10 -9.70
N LEU A 137 18.82 22.50 -10.36
CA LEU A 137 20.02 21.66 -10.53
C LEU A 137 20.65 21.25 -9.19
N ARG A 138 20.48 22.08 -8.16
CA ARG A 138 21.07 21.87 -6.83
C ARG A 138 20.25 20.94 -5.93
N LYS A 139 18.94 20.75 -6.17
CA LYS A 139 18.05 19.90 -5.35
C LYS A 139 18.08 18.41 -5.70
N PHE A 140 18.45 18.06 -6.94
CA PHE A 140 18.44 16.67 -7.43
C PHE A 140 19.85 16.05 -7.55
N GLN A 141 20.91 16.76 -7.18
CA GLN A 141 22.29 16.28 -7.26
C GLN A 141 22.74 15.45 -6.04
N GLU A 142 21.94 15.37 -4.98
CA GLU A 142 22.33 14.68 -3.74
C GLU A 142 21.52 13.38 -3.53
N ARG A 143 21.79 12.36 -4.36
CA ARG A 143 21.58 10.97 -3.97
C ARG A 143 22.84 10.17 -4.29
N ASN A 144 23.56 9.78 -3.24
CA ASN A 144 24.60 8.76 -3.31
C ASN A 144 23.92 7.38 -3.43
N ASP A 145 23.56 6.99 -4.64
CA ASP A 145 23.20 5.61 -4.96
C ASP A 145 24.38 4.93 -5.65
N ASN A 146 24.80 3.77 -5.13
CA ASN A 146 25.92 2.97 -5.64
C ASN A 146 25.59 2.21 -6.96
N GLN A 147 24.59 2.66 -7.74
CA GLN A 147 24.24 2.10 -9.04
C GLN A 147 24.40 3.16 -10.15
N PRO A 148 24.96 2.80 -11.32
CA PRO A 148 25.09 3.75 -12.43
C PRO A 148 23.72 4.13 -12.99
N ASN A 149 23.39 5.43 -12.97
CA ASN A 149 22.17 5.98 -13.57
C ASN A 149 22.08 5.61 -15.05
N ILE A 150 20.90 5.16 -15.51
CA ILE A 150 20.63 4.82 -16.90
C ILE A 150 20.38 6.08 -17.76
N LEU A 151 19.91 7.16 -17.14
CA LEU A 151 19.61 8.43 -17.79
C LEU A 151 20.67 9.50 -17.53
N ALA A 152 20.95 10.31 -18.56
CA ALA A 152 21.77 11.51 -18.39
C ALA A 152 21.08 12.50 -17.44
N ALA A 153 21.87 13.20 -16.63
CA ALA A 153 21.33 14.16 -15.65
C ALA A 153 20.48 15.27 -16.30
N SER A 154 20.84 15.69 -17.52
CA SER A 154 20.05 16.65 -18.31
C SER A 154 18.66 16.13 -18.66
N ASP A 155 18.53 14.83 -18.95
CA ASP A 155 17.26 14.21 -19.32
C ASP A 155 16.36 14.01 -18.11
N ARG A 156 16.91 13.48 -17.02
CA ARG A 156 16.18 13.36 -15.76
C ARG A 156 15.67 14.70 -15.28
N ASN A 157 16.54 15.71 -15.24
CA ASN A 157 16.18 17.03 -14.74
C ASN A 157 15.11 17.70 -15.61
N PHE A 158 15.19 17.52 -16.93
CA PHE A 158 14.19 18.05 -17.85
C PHE A 158 12.82 17.41 -17.61
N ILE A 159 12.74 16.06 -17.59
CA ILE A 159 11.47 15.36 -17.38
C ILE A 159 10.93 15.68 -15.97
N ASN A 160 11.76 15.66 -14.94
CA ASN A 160 11.35 15.90 -13.56
C ASN A 160 10.92 17.32 -13.29
N ALA A 161 11.47 18.32 -14.01
CA ALA A 161 11.00 19.69 -13.90
C ALA A 161 9.59 19.86 -14.48
N HIS A 162 9.26 19.15 -15.57
CA HIS A 162 7.94 19.23 -16.20
C HIS A 162 6.91 18.36 -15.49
N TYR A 163 7.28 17.18 -14.98
CA TYR A 163 6.40 16.30 -14.21
C TYR A 163 6.60 16.44 -12.68
N HIS A 164 7.13 17.57 -12.22
CA HIS A 164 7.49 17.78 -10.81
C HIS A 164 6.30 17.57 -9.86
N GLU A 165 5.10 18.00 -10.25
CA GLU A 165 3.87 17.85 -9.44
C GLU A 165 3.52 16.37 -9.22
N GLU A 166 3.78 15.52 -10.20
CA GLU A 166 3.55 14.07 -10.14
C GLU A 166 4.61 13.36 -9.28
N CYS A 167 5.84 13.88 -9.28
CA CYS A 167 6.83 13.56 -8.25
C CYS A 167 6.48 14.11 -6.87
N SER A 168 5.72 15.20 -6.79
CA SER A 168 5.32 15.77 -5.50
C SER A 168 4.19 14.96 -4.86
N GLY A 169 3.42 14.25 -5.68
CA GLY A 169 2.47 13.21 -5.26
C GLY A 169 3.12 11.84 -4.98
N LEU A 170 4.23 11.49 -5.64
CA LEU A 170 4.79 10.12 -5.62
C LEU A 170 6.25 9.97 -5.15
N VAL A 171 6.95 11.06 -4.80
CA VAL A 171 8.23 11.06 -4.07
C VAL A 171 7.99 11.58 -2.66
N ARG A 172 7.36 10.73 -1.85
CA ARG A 172 7.74 10.63 -0.44
C ARG A 172 8.44 9.29 -0.25
N PRO A 173 9.80 9.26 -0.23
CA PRO A 173 10.47 8.45 0.78
C PRO A 173 9.79 8.76 2.11
N GLN A 174 9.59 7.75 2.95
CA GLN A 174 9.14 7.94 4.32
C GLN A 174 10.13 8.83 5.08
N ASP A 175 10.01 10.15 4.87
CA ASP A 175 10.56 11.18 5.70
C ASP A 175 9.43 12.16 5.96
N ARG A 176 8.74 11.88 7.07
CA ARG A 176 8.18 12.85 8.02
C ARG A 176 7.90 14.24 7.45
N ARG A 177 7.07 14.35 6.43
CA ARG A 177 6.22 15.52 6.26
C ARG A 177 4.89 15.13 6.84
N ARG A 178 4.59 15.68 8.02
CA ARG A 178 3.22 16.02 8.44
C ARG A 178 2.47 16.42 7.17
N SER A 179 1.71 15.49 6.63
CA SER A 179 0.61 15.85 5.79
C SER A 179 -0.32 16.56 6.77
N ASN A 180 -0.72 17.79 6.44
CA ASN A 180 -2.03 18.24 6.85
C ASN A 180 -3.13 17.55 6.01
N GLY A 181 -2.83 16.44 5.29
CA GLY A 181 -3.81 15.42 5.01
C GLY A 181 -4.42 15.02 6.35
N GLY A 182 -5.73 15.18 6.46
CA GLY A 182 -6.44 15.11 7.73
C GLY A 182 -5.95 13.93 8.56
N THR A 183 -5.66 14.18 9.84
CA THR A 183 -5.45 13.10 10.80
C THR A 183 -6.57 12.09 10.64
N MET A 184 -6.23 10.80 10.53
CA MET A 184 -7.25 9.76 10.51
C MET A 184 -8.17 9.95 11.70
N GLU A 185 -9.48 9.82 11.49
CA GLU A 185 -10.46 10.06 12.53
C GLU A 185 -11.40 8.87 12.67
N VAL A 186 -11.96 8.74 13.87
CA VAL A 186 -12.99 7.76 14.16
C VAL A 186 -14.32 8.37 13.75
N THR A 187 -14.89 7.88 12.65
CA THR A 187 -16.21 8.32 12.17
C THR A 187 -17.34 7.67 12.97
N PRO A 188 -18.58 8.20 12.93
CA PRO A 188 -19.73 7.58 13.60
C PRO A 188 -20.01 6.13 13.19
N ASP A 189 -19.70 5.78 11.94
CA ASP A 189 -19.83 4.41 11.44
C ASP A 189 -18.76 3.49 12.05
N ASN A 190 -17.53 3.99 12.21
CA ASN A 190 -16.49 3.29 12.96
C ASN A 190 -16.91 3.10 14.42
N GLU A 191 -17.43 4.14 15.09
CA GLU A 191 -17.91 4.03 16.46
C GLU A 191 -18.99 2.96 16.61
N ARG A 192 -19.92 2.87 15.65
CA ARG A 192 -20.95 1.82 15.63
C ARG A 192 -20.34 0.44 15.48
N PHE A 193 -19.36 0.28 14.59
CA PHE A 193 -18.66 -0.99 14.40
C PHE A 193 -17.89 -1.42 15.67
N TYR A 194 -17.21 -0.49 16.35
CA TYR A 194 -16.33 -0.78 17.49
C TYR A 194 -17.01 -0.69 18.87
N LYS A 195 -18.27 -0.24 18.95
CA LYS A 195 -19.01 0.05 20.20
C LYS A 195 -18.86 -1.01 21.30
N ASP A 196 -18.86 -2.29 20.92
CA ASP A 196 -18.83 -3.45 21.81
C ASP A 196 -17.54 -4.27 21.71
N LYS A 197 -16.55 -3.82 20.93
CA LYS A 197 -15.32 -4.58 20.62
C LYS A 197 -14.07 -4.05 21.31
N LEU A 198 -14.12 -2.86 21.90
CA LEU A 198 -12.98 -2.27 22.57
C LEU A 198 -12.95 -2.68 24.04
N TRP A 199 -11.76 -3.00 24.55
CA TRP A 199 -11.58 -3.29 25.97
C TRP A 199 -11.82 -2.03 26.81
N PRO A 200 -12.71 -2.09 27.84
CA PRO A 200 -12.95 -0.97 28.72
C PRO A 200 -11.65 -0.44 29.34
N LEU A 201 -11.51 0.89 29.38
CA LEU A 201 -10.33 1.57 29.92
C LEU A 201 -9.01 1.26 29.18
N GLY A 202 -9.08 0.56 28.03
CA GLY A 202 -7.90 0.07 27.31
C GLY A 202 -7.09 -0.92 28.13
N ILE A 203 -7.73 -1.67 29.04
CA ILE A 203 -7.10 -2.68 29.87
C ILE A 203 -7.56 -4.07 29.42
N VAL A 204 -6.62 -4.88 28.94
CA VAL A 204 -6.84 -6.30 28.66
C VAL A 204 -6.45 -7.07 29.92
N MET A 205 -7.46 -7.53 30.65
CA MET A 205 -7.23 -8.43 31.78
C MET A 205 -6.91 -9.82 31.24
N TYR A 206 -5.78 -10.39 31.63
CA TYR A 206 -5.41 -11.74 31.19
C TYR A 206 -4.88 -12.61 32.33
N GLY A 207 -4.96 -13.92 32.17
CA GLY A 207 -4.35 -14.91 33.06
C GLY A 207 -3.68 -16.01 32.26
N VAL A 208 -2.83 -16.78 32.91
CA VAL A 208 -2.10 -17.89 32.28
C VAL A 208 -1.93 -19.01 33.30
N ASN A 209 -2.13 -20.26 32.88
CA ASN A 209 -1.91 -21.43 33.73
C ASN A 209 -0.50 -21.40 34.33
N GLU A 210 -0.38 -21.64 35.63
CA GLU A 210 0.89 -21.52 36.37
C GLU A 210 2.07 -22.28 35.73
N PHE A 211 1.83 -23.50 35.24
CA PHE A 211 2.85 -24.33 34.61
C PHE A 211 3.40 -23.76 33.28
N LEU A 212 2.72 -22.79 32.67
CA LEU A 212 3.18 -22.12 31.44
C LEU A 212 4.06 -20.90 31.72
N HIS A 213 4.15 -20.41 32.97
CA HIS A 213 4.87 -19.16 33.27
C HIS A 213 6.38 -19.26 33.01
N SER A 214 6.94 -20.46 33.02
CA SER A 214 8.38 -20.70 32.81
C SER A 214 8.74 -21.03 31.35
N THR A 215 7.78 -21.00 30.42
CA THR A 215 8.01 -21.41 29.03
C THR A 215 8.50 -20.27 28.15
N THR A 216 9.18 -20.62 27.04
CA THR A 216 9.60 -19.66 26.01
C THR A 216 8.41 -18.99 25.31
N GLU A 217 7.29 -19.70 25.20
CA GLU A 217 6.07 -19.20 24.58
C GLU A 217 5.46 -18.07 25.41
N PHE A 218 5.46 -18.22 26.75
CA PHE A 218 4.98 -17.16 27.62
C PHE A 218 5.88 -15.92 27.58
N ALA A 219 7.21 -16.10 27.55
CA ALA A 219 8.14 -14.99 27.35
C ALA A 219 7.91 -14.27 26.01
N THR A 220 7.60 -15.03 24.94
CA THR A 220 7.27 -14.47 23.62
C THR A 220 5.96 -13.68 23.65
N LEU A 221 4.93 -14.18 24.35
CA LEU A 221 3.68 -13.46 24.57
C LEU A 221 3.91 -12.13 25.30
N GLN A 222 4.68 -12.15 26.40
CA GLN A 222 5.00 -10.94 27.18
C GLN A 222 5.79 -9.91 26.35
N HIS A 223 6.70 -10.37 25.49
CA HIS A 223 7.44 -9.48 24.61
C HIS A 223 6.52 -8.77 23.62
N ALA A 224 5.59 -9.52 23.00
CA ALA A 224 4.61 -8.95 22.07
C ALA A 224 3.63 -7.98 22.76
N MET A 225 3.15 -8.32 23.96
CA MET A 225 2.35 -7.40 24.79
C MET A 225 3.12 -6.11 25.07
N SER A 226 4.38 -6.21 25.50
CA SER A 226 5.23 -5.05 25.79
C SER A 226 5.41 -4.15 24.56
N ALA A 227 5.54 -4.72 23.35
CA ALA A 227 5.66 -3.93 22.12
C ALA A 227 4.42 -3.05 21.86
N ILE A 228 3.23 -3.58 22.16
CA ILE A 228 1.96 -2.83 22.07
C ILE A 228 1.87 -1.76 23.15
N GLU A 229 2.21 -2.09 24.40
CA GLU A 229 2.17 -1.15 25.54
C GLU A 229 3.16 0.01 25.38
N LEU A 230 4.32 -0.23 24.78
CA LEU A 230 5.33 0.81 24.54
C LEU A 230 4.93 1.77 23.40
N SER A 231 4.08 1.32 22.48
CA SER A 231 3.70 2.07 21.28
C SER A 231 2.32 2.73 21.40
N THR A 232 1.51 2.30 22.36
CA THR A 232 0.11 2.70 22.50
C THR A 232 -0.27 2.95 23.96
N CYS A 233 -1.52 3.34 24.21
CA CYS A 233 -2.02 3.48 25.58
C CYS A 233 -2.65 2.19 26.15
N VAL A 234 -2.76 1.11 25.36
CA VAL A 234 -3.31 -0.17 25.82
C VAL A 234 -2.41 -0.78 26.89
N VAL A 235 -3.00 -1.45 27.88
CA VAL A 235 -2.27 -2.15 28.96
C VAL A 235 -2.80 -3.57 29.11
N PHE A 236 -1.88 -4.52 29.26
CA PHE A 236 -2.16 -5.91 29.59
C PHE A 236 -1.95 -6.13 31.08
N GLN A 237 -3.01 -6.45 31.80
CA GLN A 237 -2.95 -6.66 33.25
C GLN A 237 -3.12 -8.13 33.58
N GLN A 238 -2.05 -8.75 34.07
CA GLN A 238 -2.05 -10.13 34.50
C GLN A 238 -2.83 -10.31 35.82
N VAL A 239 -3.63 -11.37 35.88
CA VAL A 239 -4.39 -11.79 37.07
C VAL A 239 -3.90 -13.16 37.51
N SER A 240 -3.68 -13.34 38.81
CA SER A 240 -3.26 -14.62 39.39
C SER A 240 -4.40 -15.64 39.38
N GLU A 241 -4.05 -16.91 39.17
CA GLU A 241 -5.01 -18.02 39.11
C GLU A 241 -5.75 -18.24 40.44
N ASP A 242 -5.06 -18.00 41.55
CA ASP A 242 -5.48 -18.11 42.94
C ASP A 242 -6.11 -16.81 43.50
N GLY A 243 -6.28 -15.80 42.66
CA GLY A 243 -6.84 -14.52 43.08
C GLY A 243 -8.26 -14.64 43.66
N ALA A 244 -8.47 -14.06 44.83
CA ALA A 244 -9.76 -14.08 45.53
C ALA A 244 -10.90 -13.40 44.74
N ILE A 245 -10.58 -12.53 43.79
CA ILE A 245 -11.52 -11.85 42.91
C ILE A 245 -11.08 -12.05 41.46
N LYS A 246 -11.85 -12.82 40.70
CA LYS A 246 -11.65 -12.95 39.25
C LYS A 246 -12.49 -11.88 38.53
N PRO A 247 -11.91 -11.12 37.59
CA PRO A 247 -12.69 -10.18 36.79
C PRO A 247 -13.74 -10.93 35.98
N LYS A 248 -14.85 -10.24 35.66
CA LYS A 248 -15.96 -10.82 34.89
C LYS A 248 -15.61 -11.12 33.43
N ASN A 249 -14.65 -10.38 32.89
CA ASN A 249 -14.16 -10.54 31.53
C ASN A 249 -12.65 -10.74 31.60
N LEU A 250 -12.18 -11.87 31.10
CA LEU A 250 -10.80 -12.31 31.24
C LEU A 250 -10.39 -13.09 30.01
N LEU A 251 -9.20 -12.80 29.50
CA LEU A 251 -8.53 -13.64 28.52
C LEU A 251 -7.63 -14.64 29.26
N TRP A 252 -7.82 -15.95 29.05
CA TRP A 252 -7.05 -16.98 29.74
C TRP A 252 -6.18 -17.75 28.75
N PHE A 253 -4.88 -17.84 29.03
CA PHE A 253 -3.94 -18.62 28.24
C PHE A 253 -3.65 -19.96 28.91
N SER A 254 -3.89 -21.04 28.18
CA SER A 254 -3.71 -22.41 28.68
C SER A 254 -3.15 -23.33 27.58
N ASP A 255 -2.94 -24.59 27.92
CA ASP A 255 -2.60 -25.67 27.00
C ASP A 255 -3.83 -26.17 26.18
N THR A 256 -5.03 -25.87 26.67
CA THR A 256 -6.31 -26.22 26.06
C THR A 256 -7.21 -25.00 25.94
N GLY A 257 -7.85 -24.79 24.79
CA GLY A 257 -8.67 -23.62 24.54
C GLY A 257 -8.94 -23.44 23.05
N GLU A 258 -9.46 -22.28 22.68
CA GLU A 258 -9.65 -21.91 21.29
C GLU A 258 -8.30 -21.65 20.60
N GLU A 259 -8.20 -21.95 19.30
CA GLU A 259 -6.99 -21.69 18.51
C GLU A 259 -6.88 -20.22 18.11
N MET A 260 -8.02 -19.53 17.96
CA MET A 260 -8.12 -18.17 17.45
C MET A 260 -8.95 -17.33 18.42
N PRO A 261 -8.44 -16.20 18.92
CA PRO A 261 -9.21 -15.33 19.80
C PRO A 261 -10.39 -14.68 19.07
N ASN A 262 -11.32 -14.12 19.85
CA ASN A 262 -12.41 -13.33 19.30
C ASN A 262 -11.90 -12.00 18.76
N LEU A 263 -12.66 -11.40 17.83
CA LEU A 263 -12.35 -10.06 17.32
C LEU A 263 -12.83 -9.02 18.33
N GLY A 264 -11.92 -8.56 19.18
CA GLY A 264 -12.18 -7.56 20.20
C GLY A 264 -12.63 -8.15 21.54
N PHE A 265 -13.09 -7.25 22.38
CA PHE A 265 -13.71 -7.54 23.65
C PHE A 265 -14.98 -8.39 23.47
N THR A 266 -15.04 -9.50 24.22
CA THR A 266 -16.25 -10.31 24.38
C THR A 266 -16.56 -10.38 25.86
N ALA A 267 -17.83 -10.19 26.23
CA ALA A 267 -18.26 -10.34 27.62
C ALA A 267 -18.08 -11.80 28.09
N GLY A 268 -17.60 -11.97 29.32
CA GLY A 268 -17.24 -13.28 29.88
C GLY A 268 -15.77 -13.64 29.66
N ASN A 269 -15.43 -14.87 30.00
CA ASN A 269 -14.06 -15.37 29.90
C ASN A 269 -13.87 -16.09 28.57
N GLN A 270 -12.74 -15.81 27.91
CA GLN A 270 -12.29 -16.55 26.73
C GLN A 270 -10.99 -17.27 27.07
N THR A 271 -10.91 -18.55 26.74
CA THR A 271 -9.71 -19.35 26.92
C THR A 271 -9.08 -19.63 25.56
N VAL A 272 -7.81 -19.26 25.38
CA VAL A 272 -7.05 -19.42 24.13
C VAL A 272 -5.80 -20.25 24.40
N THR A 273 -5.49 -21.15 23.48
CA THR A 273 -4.30 -21.98 23.60
C THR A 273 -3.03 -21.15 23.37
N LEU A 274 -2.11 -21.14 24.33
CA LEU A 274 -0.85 -20.37 24.24
C LEU A 274 0.00 -20.83 23.05
N MET A 275 0.04 -22.14 22.77
CA MET A 275 0.76 -22.70 21.63
C MET A 275 0.24 -22.14 20.30
N SER A 276 -1.09 -22.06 20.13
CA SER A 276 -1.71 -21.47 18.94
C SER A 276 -1.41 -19.98 18.84
N MET A 277 -1.42 -19.25 19.96
CA MET A 277 -1.06 -17.82 19.99
C MET A 277 0.34 -17.52 19.45
N ILE A 278 1.31 -18.37 19.76
CA ILE A 278 2.72 -18.14 19.40
C ILE A 278 3.07 -18.71 18.04
N HIS A 279 2.66 -19.95 17.75
CA HIS A 279 3.18 -20.68 16.59
C HIS A 279 2.23 -20.67 15.39
N GLY A 280 0.93 -20.44 15.60
CA GLY A 280 -0.04 -20.24 14.53
C GLY A 280 0.09 -21.18 13.33
N ALA A 281 0.01 -20.60 12.14
CA ALA A 281 0.32 -21.27 10.88
C ALA A 281 1.86 -21.31 10.64
N PRO A 282 2.42 -22.40 10.10
CA PRO A 282 3.85 -22.52 9.85
C PRO A 282 4.44 -21.34 9.06
N GLY A 283 5.51 -20.75 9.59
CA GLY A 283 6.22 -19.62 8.97
C GLY A 283 5.76 -18.24 9.41
N HIS A 284 4.62 -18.10 10.11
CA HIS A 284 4.11 -16.80 10.57
C HIS A 284 4.86 -16.29 11.81
N SER A 285 5.99 -15.58 11.64
CA SER A 285 6.76 -15.03 12.77
C SER A 285 6.01 -13.92 13.52
N GLY A 286 5.17 -13.14 12.84
CA GLY A 286 4.39 -12.06 13.45
C GLY A 286 3.07 -12.49 14.13
N HIS A 287 2.89 -13.78 14.40
CA HIS A 287 1.57 -14.34 14.72
C HIS A 287 1.02 -13.84 16.05
N THR A 288 1.87 -13.78 17.07
CA THR A 288 1.50 -13.31 18.40
C THR A 288 0.92 -11.89 18.37
N LEU A 289 1.59 -10.97 17.67
CA LEU A 289 1.11 -9.59 17.54
C LEU A 289 -0.18 -9.51 16.72
N ASN A 290 -0.29 -10.26 15.62
CA ASN A 290 -1.51 -10.35 14.83
C ASN A 290 -2.72 -10.74 15.69
N LEU A 291 -2.57 -11.78 16.52
CA LEU A 291 -3.64 -12.25 17.39
C LEU A 291 -3.91 -11.34 18.58
N LEU A 292 -2.90 -10.67 19.13
CA LEU A 292 -3.11 -9.61 20.12
C LEU A 292 -3.87 -8.42 19.52
N LEU A 293 -3.58 -8.00 18.29
CA LEU A 293 -4.36 -6.96 17.60
C LEU A 293 -5.79 -7.40 17.34
N ARG A 294 -6.00 -8.68 17.00
CA ARG A 294 -7.33 -9.28 16.92
C ARG A 294 -8.08 -9.22 18.26
N ILE A 295 -7.43 -9.54 19.38
CA ILE A 295 -7.98 -9.40 20.74
C ILE A 295 -8.37 -7.94 21.03
N LEU A 296 -7.61 -6.98 20.49
CA LEU A 296 -7.90 -5.55 20.60
C LEU A 296 -9.00 -5.06 19.65
N GLY A 297 -9.56 -5.94 18.81
CA GLY A 297 -10.67 -5.63 17.91
C GLY A 297 -10.25 -5.24 16.50
N VAL A 298 -8.95 -5.26 16.19
CA VAL A 298 -8.41 -4.88 14.89
C VAL A 298 -8.54 -6.06 13.91
N PRO A 299 -9.31 -5.92 12.80
CA PRO A 299 -9.37 -6.96 11.79
C PRO A 299 -8.05 -7.07 11.03
N MET A 300 -7.82 -8.23 10.41
CA MET A 300 -6.65 -8.43 9.57
C MET A 300 -6.65 -7.51 8.35
N MET A 301 -5.46 -7.03 7.98
CA MET A 301 -5.28 -6.18 6.81
C MET A 301 -5.78 -6.84 5.51
N SER A 302 -5.59 -8.16 5.41
CA SER A 302 -6.02 -8.95 4.25
C SER A 302 -7.54 -9.15 4.17
N ASN A 303 -8.28 -8.74 5.20
CA ASN A 303 -9.75 -8.75 5.25
C ASN A 303 -10.33 -7.38 4.89
N ARG A 304 -9.50 -6.40 4.50
CA ARG A 304 -9.96 -5.09 4.02
C ARG A 304 -11.05 -5.19 2.97
N PHE A 305 -12.05 -4.31 3.07
CA PHE A 305 -13.14 -4.22 2.10
C PHE A 305 -12.63 -3.96 0.67
N ASP A 306 -11.50 -3.25 0.53
CA ASP A 306 -10.82 -2.91 -0.71
C ASP A 306 -9.58 -3.79 -1.01
N ARG A 307 -9.38 -4.89 -0.26
CA ARG A 307 -8.16 -5.71 -0.37
C ARG A 307 -7.95 -6.30 -1.76
N ASP A 308 -9.01 -6.53 -2.53
CA ASP A 308 -8.93 -7.06 -3.90
C ASP A 308 -8.31 -6.06 -4.91
N ASN A 309 -7.95 -4.85 -4.47
CA ASN A 309 -7.11 -3.92 -5.24
C ASN A 309 -5.60 -4.14 -5.01
N TYR A 310 -5.25 -4.95 -4.00
CA TYR A 310 -3.87 -5.12 -3.52
C TYR A 310 -3.42 -6.58 -3.51
N VAL A 311 -4.31 -7.50 -3.12
CA VAL A 311 -4.01 -8.94 -3.02
C VAL A 311 -5.11 -9.79 -3.65
N THR A 312 -4.71 -10.91 -4.23
CA THR A 312 -5.61 -11.99 -4.66
C THR A 312 -5.60 -13.09 -3.60
N VAL A 313 -6.78 -13.61 -3.28
CA VAL A 313 -6.93 -14.82 -2.47
C VAL A 313 -7.18 -16.02 -3.38
N ASN A 314 -6.28 -17.00 -3.34
CA ASN A 314 -6.45 -18.27 -4.03
C ASN A 314 -7.25 -19.24 -3.15
N TRP A 315 -8.58 -19.13 -3.23
CA TRP A 315 -9.53 -19.92 -2.45
C TRP A 315 -9.36 -21.45 -2.61
N ARG A 316 -8.80 -21.92 -3.72
CA ARG A 316 -8.56 -23.37 -3.92
C ARG A 316 -7.49 -23.92 -2.99
N ASN A 317 -6.57 -23.06 -2.55
CA ASN A 317 -5.48 -23.43 -1.66
C ASN A 317 -5.84 -23.26 -0.18
N VAL A 318 -6.95 -22.56 0.12
CA VAL A 318 -7.44 -22.37 1.48
C VAL A 318 -8.02 -23.68 2.01
N GLN A 319 -7.68 -24.03 3.25
CA GLN A 319 -8.23 -25.18 3.93
C GLN A 319 -9.75 -25.05 4.06
N LYS A 320 -10.47 -26.10 3.70
CA LYS A 320 -11.93 -26.15 3.87
C LYS A 320 -12.30 -25.86 5.32
N THR A 321 -13.34 -25.05 5.52
CA THR A 321 -13.83 -24.53 6.80
C THR A 321 -12.98 -23.42 7.44
N LYS A 322 -11.94 -22.93 6.76
CA LYS A 322 -11.11 -21.80 7.22
C LYS A 322 -11.27 -20.56 6.34
N GLU A 323 -12.14 -20.59 5.33
CA GLU A 323 -12.37 -19.49 4.38
C GLU A 323 -12.82 -18.20 5.07
N HIS A 324 -13.61 -18.30 6.14
CA HIS A 324 -14.12 -17.17 6.91
C HIS A 324 -13.01 -16.30 7.52
N TYR A 325 -11.79 -16.83 7.69
CA TYR A 325 -10.66 -16.02 8.16
C TYR A 325 -10.10 -15.07 7.10
N LEU A 326 -10.41 -15.27 5.81
CA LEU A 326 -9.98 -14.43 4.68
C LEU A 326 -11.13 -13.65 4.03
N GLU A 327 -12.34 -13.75 4.59
CA GLU A 327 -13.50 -13.00 4.14
C GLU A 327 -13.35 -11.51 4.42
N ARG A 328 -13.83 -10.68 3.50
CA ARG A 328 -13.78 -9.22 3.64
C ARG A 328 -14.69 -8.77 4.77
N MET A 329 -14.22 -7.80 5.54
CA MET A 329 -14.97 -7.13 6.58
C MET A 329 -15.59 -5.84 6.03
N PRO A 330 -16.63 -5.31 6.70
CA PRO A 330 -17.28 -4.06 6.31
C PRO A 330 -16.31 -2.86 6.32
N ALA A 331 -16.59 -1.83 5.51
CA ALA A 331 -15.71 -0.68 5.35
C ALA A 331 -15.56 0.14 6.65
N GLU A 332 -16.55 0.06 7.52
CA GLU A 332 -16.66 0.66 8.85
C GLU A 332 -15.62 0.12 9.84
N ALA A 333 -14.92 -0.97 9.51
CA ALA A 333 -13.77 -1.43 10.29
C ALA A 333 -12.50 -0.57 10.06
N TRP A 334 -12.43 0.21 8.98
CA TRP A 334 -11.26 1.04 8.65
C TRP A 334 -11.56 2.53 8.82
N LEU A 335 -10.59 3.24 9.39
CA LEU A 335 -10.69 4.68 9.61
C LEU A 335 -10.59 5.44 8.28
N ARG A 336 -11.12 6.66 8.28
CA ARG A 336 -11.02 7.64 7.19
C ARG A 336 -10.52 8.97 7.73
N ASN A 337 -9.92 9.79 6.88
CA ASN A 337 -9.61 11.17 7.20
C ASN A 337 -10.85 12.06 7.01
N THR A 338 -10.71 13.34 7.35
CA THR A 338 -11.77 14.35 7.22
C THR A 338 -12.26 14.59 5.79
N GLU A 339 -11.49 14.14 4.80
CA GLU A 339 -11.82 14.23 3.36
C GLU A 339 -12.49 12.95 2.85
N GLY A 340 -12.71 11.97 3.72
CA GLY A 340 -13.33 10.68 3.41
C GLY A 340 -12.37 9.64 2.83
N GLU A 341 -11.07 9.95 2.74
CA GLU A 341 -10.05 9.03 2.24
C GLU A 341 -9.66 8.02 3.33
N GLY A 342 -9.58 6.74 2.97
CA GLY A 342 -9.15 5.68 3.88
C GLY A 342 -7.63 5.62 4.01
N ALA A 343 -7.13 5.02 5.10
CA ALA A 343 -5.71 4.72 5.24
C ALA A 343 -5.22 3.85 4.07
N ALA A 344 -4.01 4.12 3.58
CA ALA A 344 -3.38 3.34 2.52
C ALA A 344 -3.26 1.85 2.89
N TYR A 345 -3.18 0.98 1.89
CA TYR A 345 -2.96 -0.44 2.15
C TYR A 345 -1.50 -0.71 2.54
N ASP A 346 -1.30 -1.11 3.78
CA ASP A 346 -0.03 -1.47 4.40
C ASP A 346 0.27 -2.99 4.32
N TYR A 347 1.14 -3.38 3.39
CA TYR A 347 1.68 -4.75 3.33
C TYR A 347 2.63 -5.09 4.50
N ASP A 348 3.11 -4.07 5.21
CA ASP A 348 4.00 -4.19 6.35
C ASP A 348 3.25 -4.20 7.70
N SER A 349 1.91 -4.10 7.69
CA SER A 349 1.09 -4.26 8.89
C SER A 349 1.28 -5.66 9.47
N VAL A 350 1.40 -5.75 10.80
CA VAL A 350 1.46 -7.05 11.49
C VAL A 350 0.14 -7.83 11.38
N THR A 351 -0.95 -7.13 11.03
CA THR A 351 -2.26 -7.74 10.81
C THR A 351 -2.41 -8.36 9.42
N HIS A 352 -1.41 -8.23 8.54
CA HIS A 352 -1.46 -8.81 7.20
C HIS A 352 -1.27 -10.34 7.23
N ALA A 353 -2.05 -11.06 6.42
CA ALA A 353 -1.90 -12.50 6.25
C ALA A 353 -0.55 -12.82 5.56
N PRO A 354 0.20 -13.83 6.00
CA PRO A 354 1.32 -14.36 5.22
C PRO A 354 0.82 -15.06 3.96
N ALA A 355 1.73 -15.33 3.03
CA ALA A 355 1.39 -15.89 1.72
C ALA A 355 0.70 -17.26 1.78
N ASN A 356 0.95 -18.03 2.84
CA ASN A 356 0.43 -19.37 3.09
C ASN A 356 -0.66 -19.42 4.18
N TYR A 357 -1.31 -18.29 4.49
CA TYR A 357 -2.30 -18.22 5.56
C TYR A 357 -3.48 -19.19 5.33
N MET A 358 -3.82 -19.99 6.33
CA MET A 358 -4.89 -21.01 6.30
C MET A 358 -4.80 -21.98 5.11
N CYS A 359 -3.59 -22.29 4.66
CA CYS A 359 -3.36 -23.17 3.53
C CYS A 359 -3.62 -24.64 3.87
N ASN A 360 -4.32 -25.35 2.98
CA ASN A 360 -4.58 -26.78 3.14
C ASN A 360 -3.30 -27.62 2.99
N ASP A 361 -2.54 -27.36 1.93
CA ASP A 361 -1.25 -28.02 1.64
C ASP A 361 -0.32 -26.99 0.97
N CYS A 362 0.69 -26.56 1.72
CA CYS A 362 1.67 -25.57 1.30
C CYS A 362 3.05 -26.16 1.02
N SER A 363 3.15 -27.49 0.97
CA SER A 363 4.41 -28.22 0.81
C SER A 363 5.13 -27.94 -0.52
N LEU A 364 4.40 -27.44 -1.52
CA LEU A 364 4.89 -27.19 -2.88
C LEU A 364 5.00 -25.69 -3.22
N GLY A 365 5.02 -24.80 -2.21
CA GLY A 365 5.06 -23.36 -2.44
C GLY A 365 3.73 -22.78 -2.92
N ALA A 366 2.64 -23.52 -2.75
CA ALA A 366 1.30 -23.00 -2.95
C ALA A 366 1.05 -21.82 -2.00
N GLN A 367 0.44 -20.75 -2.52
CA GLN A 367 0.11 -19.55 -1.76
C GLN A 367 -1.41 -19.35 -1.75
N THR A 368 -1.95 -18.93 -0.62
CA THR A 368 -3.35 -18.54 -0.43
C THR A 368 -3.55 -17.05 -0.64
N VAL A 369 -2.56 -16.22 -0.30
CA VAL A 369 -2.61 -14.75 -0.45
C VAL A 369 -1.41 -14.30 -1.27
N GLN A 370 -1.66 -13.52 -2.31
CA GLN A 370 -0.62 -13.00 -3.22
C GLN A 370 -0.87 -11.54 -3.56
N PRO A 371 0.17 -10.67 -3.58
CA PRO A 371 0.05 -9.35 -4.18
C PRO A 371 -0.43 -9.45 -5.64
N ILE A 372 -1.31 -8.54 -6.06
CA ILE A 372 -1.85 -8.54 -7.43
C ILE A 372 -0.79 -8.17 -8.46
N GLN A 373 0.11 -7.27 -8.08
CA GLN A 373 1.12 -6.75 -8.99
C GLN A 373 2.35 -7.64 -8.92
N ASP A 374 2.71 -8.31 -10.01
CA ASP A 374 3.79 -9.30 -10.05
C ASP A 374 5.11 -8.78 -9.48
N HIS A 375 5.46 -7.50 -9.70
CA HIS A 375 6.68 -6.89 -9.14
C HIS A 375 6.70 -6.81 -7.60
N LEU A 376 5.55 -6.96 -6.93
CA LEU A 376 5.43 -7.02 -5.47
C LEU A 376 5.60 -8.45 -4.96
N TRP A 377 5.99 -9.44 -5.78
CA TRP A 377 6.19 -10.82 -5.33
C TRP A 377 7.07 -10.90 -4.08
N GLN A 378 8.08 -10.03 -3.93
CA GLN A 378 8.94 -10.01 -2.74
C GLN A 378 8.18 -9.74 -1.44
N ARG A 379 7.03 -9.05 -1.51
CA ARG A 379 6.15 -8.82 -0.36
C ARG A 379 5.61 -10.13 0.21
N THR A 380 5.53 -11.21 -0.57
CA THR A 380 5.15 -12.54 -0.03
C THR A 380 6.16 -13.07 0.99
N LEU A 381 7.39 -12.53 1.03
CA LEU A 381 8.42 -12.89 1.99
C LEU A 381 8.33 -12.07 3.28
N THR A 382 7.65 -10.93 3.27
CA THR A 382 7.61 -9.98 4.40
C THR A 382 6.23 -9.86 5.05
N MET A 383 5.17 -9.98 4.26
CA MET A 383 3.80 -9.82 4.75
C MET A 383 3.46 -10.92 5.77
N GLY A 384 2.89 -10.53 6.93
CA GLY A 384 2.62 -11.46 8.03
C GLY A 384 3.86 -11.96 8.79
N HIS A 385 5.07 -11.49 8.46
CA HIS A 385 6.33 -11.92 9.09
C HIS A 385 6.99 -10.84 9.96
N ARG A 386 6.31 -9.70 10.18
CA ARG A 386 6.80 -8.59 11.00
C ARG A 386 6.59 -8.86 12.49
N ASN A 387 7.57 -8.50 13.31
CA ASN A 387 7.53 -8.65 14.77
C ASN A 387 7.37 -7.30 15.51
N ASP A 388 7.09 -6.23 14.77
CA ASP A 388 6.89 -4.87 15.29
C ASP A 388 5.64 -4.29 14.62
N LEU A 389 4.95 -3.38 15.33
CA LEU A 389 3.80 -2.66 14.80
C LEU A 389 4.23 -1.68 13.71
N SER A 390 3.47 -1.62 12.60
CA SER A 390 3.69 -0.57 11.61
C SER A 390 3.22 0.80 12.17
N PRO A 391 3.68 1.93 11.60
CA PRO A 391 3.16 3.24 11.98
C PRO A 391 1.63 3.34 11.86
N ALA A 392 1.04 2.66 10.88
CA ALA A 392 -0.41 2.62 10.68
C ALA A 392 -1.11 1.77 11.74
N ASP A 393 -0.53 0.65 12.15
CA ASP A 393 -1.04 -0.16 13.26
C ASP A 393 -1.08 0.65 14.57
N VAL A 394 -0.02 1.41 14.85
CA VAL A 394 0.10 2.27 16.04
C VAL A 394 -0.90 3.43 16.00
N GLU A 395 -1.02 4.13 14.87
CA GLU A 395 -1.98 5.22 14.69
C GLU A 395 -3.42 4.71 14.89
N LEU A 396 -3.76 3.57 14.28
CA LEU A 396 -5.08 2.94 14.40
C LEU A 396 -5.42 2.64 15.86
N LEU A 397 -4.54 1.95 16.59
CA LEU A 397 -4.79 1.61 17.99
C LEU A 397 -4.94 2.86 18.87
N ASN A 398 -4.10 3.87 18.66
CA ASN A 398 -4.17 5.11 19.42
C ASN A 398 -5.49 5.85 19.18
N LEU A 399 -5.99 5.90 17.94
CA LEU A 399 -7.27 6.52 17.62
C LEU A 399 -8.45 5.73 18.19
N LEU A 400 -8.45 4.40 18.02
CA LEU A 400 -9.51 3.54 18.53
C LEU A 400 -9.62 3.57 20.06
N TYR A 401 -8.48 3.49 20.76
CA TYR A 401 -8.44 3.40 22.23
C TYR A 401 -8.33 4.74 22.95
N ASN A 402 -8.21 5.87 22.25
CA ASN A 402 -8.05 7.20 22.86
C ASN A 402 -9.08 7.46 23.98
N ASN A 403 -10.37 7.30 23.68
CA ASN A 403 -11.44 7.53 24.65
C ASN A 403 -11.36 6.58 25.85
N GLN A 404 -11.04 5.30 25.62
CA GLN A 404 -10.91 4.32 26.70
C GLN A 404 -9.74 4.67 27.63
N CYS A 405 -8.60 5.01 27.06
CA CYS A 405 -7.41 5.38 27.81
C CYS A 405 -7.60 6.71 28.57
N GLN A 406 -8.26 7.70 27.98
CA GLN A 406 -8.60 8.94 28.68
C GLN A 406 -9.51 8.69 29.89
N GLN A 407 -10.53 7.84 29.74
CA GLN A 407 -11.39 7.44 30.86
C GLN A 407 -10.60 6.77 31.99
N ARG A 408 -9.59 5.96 31.66
CA ARG A 408 -8.69 5.34 32.65
C ARG A 408 -7.94 6.39 33.47
N PHE A 409 -7.41 7.43 32.82
CA PHE A 409 -6.69 8.51 33.52
C PHE A 409 -7.62 9.35 34.41
N ILE A 410 -8.84 9.63 33.95
CA ILE A 410 -9.83 10.37 34.75
C ILE A 410 -10.22 9.59 36.01
N ASN A 411 -10.43 8.27 35.88
CA ASN A 411 -10.84 7.43 37.01
C ASN A 411 -9.72 7.15 38.04
N ASN A 412 -8.47 7.46 37.70
CA ASN A 412 -7.30 7.29 38.59
C ASN A 412 -6.97 8.57 39.40
N ASN A 413 -7.64 9.69 39.12
CA ASN A 413 -7.60 10.94 39.89
C ASN A 413 -8.86 11.06 40.75
#